data_AF-A0A524CFV7-F1
#
_entry.id   AF-A0A524CFV7-F1
#
_cell.length_a   1.000
_cell.length_b   1.000
_cell.length_c   1.000
_cell.angle_alpha   90.00
_cell.angle_beta   90.00
_cell.angle_gamma   90.00
#
_symmetry.space_group_name_H-M   'P 1'
#
loop_
_entity.id
_entity.type
_entity.pdbx_description
1 polymer ?
#
loop_
_entity_poly.entity_id
_entity_poly.type
_entity_poly.pdbx_seq_one_letter_code
_entity_poly.pdbx_strand_id
1 'polypeptide(L)'
;LKKNDFSGYDILSNGVIDEYGNTFDCFNATLSTATNSEIAVQQEYEVKLSEIYFKEIKDDDIGEYNYSEDIFELYCNNSIENYEIDDPDLITASNSIVDSDDNPVEKAEKIYDWVIDYLDYDEDMPVKEKGASWAYDNERGACSEYSSLMITLLRIQKIPARKVLGYIISNNPLERPEEGDSWTFTNSYDGSEGTLSSSFLGHAWVEYYVPEIGWIVCDPTWGEVEDFDYFNRIDFFHLATTVGEWINFGSLNYSEFPYAPNPAYSDFPTTDDSAFDFEVEAKIEVLETDLVSIEELEWWEVLLQFLIENWILVSILAIILVVSIIVIVKLVKKRKANRY
;
A
#
# COMPACT_ATOMS: atom_id res chain seq x y z
N LEU A 1 22.05 2.02 -8.75
CA LEU A 1 22.46 2.90 -9.87
C LEU A 1 21.30 3.86 -10.17
N LYS A 2 21.53 5.15 -10.48
CA LYS A 2 20.53 6.03 -11.13
C LYS A 2 21.13 6.47 -12.45
N LYS A 3 20.55 6.04 -13.57
CA LYS A 3 20.99 6.43 -14.91
C LYS A 3 19.78 6.92 -15.69
N ASN A 4 19.80 8.19 -16.04
CA ASN A 4 18.76 8.79 -16.85
C ASN A 4 19.37 9.25 -18.17
N ASP A 5 18.78 8.86 -19.29
CA ASP A 5 19.11 9.33 -20.64
C ASP A 5 17.89 10.02 -21.23
N PHE A 6 18.11 11.20 -21.80
CA PHE A 6 17.03 12.09 -22.22
C PHE A 6 17.42 12.79 -23.52
N SER A 7 16.46 12.99 -24.42
CA SER A 7 16.67 13.73 -25.67
C SER A 7 15.46 14.59 -26.04
N GLY A 8 15.68 15.72 -26.73
CA GLY A 8 14.59 16.55 -27.28
C GLY A 8 13.93 17.56 -26.32
N TYR A 9 14.63 18.05 -25.29
CA TYR A 9 14.05 18.89 -24.23
C TYR A 9 14.98 20.00 -23.74
N ASP A 10 14.40 20.98 -23.03
CA ASP A 10 15.12 21.96 -22.21
C ASP A 10 14.94 21.61 -20.71
N ILE A 11 16.05 21.37 -19.98
CA ILE A 11 16.01 21.15 -18.52
C ILE A 11 15.52 22.43 -17.84
N LEU A 12 14.51 22.30 -16.97
CA LEU A 12 13.99 23.44 -16.19
C LEU A 12 14.59 23.50 -14.79
N SER A 13 14.61 22.38 -14.07
CA SER A 13 15.09 22.30 -12.69
C SER A 13 15.39 20.85 -12.29
N ASN A 14 16.48 20.64 -11.54
CA ASN A 14 16.84 19.33 -10.98
C ASN A 14 16.72 19.38 -9.46
N GLY A 15 16.29 18.28 -8.84
CA GLY A 15 16.20 18.13 -7.38
C GLY A 15 15.24 19.11 -6.70
N VAL A 16 14.09 19.40 -7.31
CA VAL A 16 13.00 20.14 -6.67
C VAL A 16 12.46 19.31 -5.51
N ILE A 17 12.22 19.94 -4.37
CA ILE A 17 11.67 19.29 -3.18
C ILE A 17 10.30 19.90 -2.88
N ASP A 18 9.28 19.07 -2.71
CA ASP A 18 7.95 19.53 -2.29
C ASP A 18 7.80 19.55 -0.76
N GLU A 19 6.61 19.93 -0.28
CA GLU A 19 6.33 20.02 1.16
C GLU A 19 6.30 18.67 1.89
N TYR A 20 6.13 17.57 1.15
CA TYR A 20 6.15 16.21 1.67
C TYR A 20 7.56 15.59 1.67
N GLY A 21 8.54 16.30 1.09
CA GLY A 21 9.93 15.89 1.00
C GLY A 21 10.25 15.03 -0.23
N ASN A 22 9.33 14.90 -1.18
CA ASN A 22 9.59 14.20 -2.43
C ASN A 22 10.58 15.01 -3.28
N THR A 23 11.41 14.31 -4.05
CA THR A 23 12.40 14.96 -4.93
C THR A 23 12.13 14.67 -6.40
N PHE A 24 12.06 15.71 -7.23
CA PHE A 24 11.76 15.57 -8.65
C PHE A 24 12.76 16.31 -9.55
N ASP A 25 13.00 15.74 -10.73
CA ASP A 25 13.70 16.38 -11.84
C ASP A 25 12.67 16.78 -12.91
N CYS A 26 12.83 17.95 -13.50
CA CYS A 26 11.77 18.57 -14.29
C CYS A 26 12.29 19.15 -15.59
N PHE A 27 11.56 18.87 -16.66
CA PHE A 27 11.89 19.28 -18.01
C PHE A 27 10.65 19.75 -18.77
N ASN A 28 10.87 20.63 -19.74
CA ASN A 28 9.85 21.00 -20.72
C ASN A 28 10.35 20.64 -22.12
N ALA A 29 9.40 20.33 -22.99
CA ALA A 29 9.68 20.09 -24.38
C ALA A 29 8.51 20.59 -25.24
N THR A 30 8.79 20.96 -26.48
CA THR A 30 7.76 21.41 -27.44
C THR A 30 7.72 20.42 -28.59
N LEU A 31 6.58 19.75 -28.74
CA LEU A 31 6.32 18.81 -29.83
C LEU A 31 5.72 19.53 -31.04
N SER A 32 6.19 19.22 -32.25
CA SER A 32 5.64 19.77 -33.49
C SER A 32 5.11 18.67 -34.41
N THR A 33 3.80 18.72 -34.68
CA THR A 33 3.12 17.86 -35.66
C THR A 33 3.64 18.04 -37.08
N ALA A 34 4.21 19.21 -37.41
CA ALA A 34 4.79 19.47 -38.73
C ALA A 34 6.08 18.66 -38.99
N THR A 35 6.74 18.21 -37.93
CA THR A 35 8.03 17.49 -38.01
C THR A 35 7.97 16.08 -37.41
N ASN A 36 6.80 15.64 -36.93
CA ASN A 36 6.62 14.43 -36.13
C ASN A 36 7.69 14.35 -35.02
N SER A 37 7.82 15.42 -34.23
CA SER A 37 8.78 15.44 -33.12
C SER A 37 8.40 14.39 -32.08
N GLU A 38 9.40 13.70 -31.55
CA GLU A 38 9.25 12.71 -30.48
C GLU A 38 10.18 13.08 -29.31
N ILE A 39 9.77 12.71 -28.11
CA ILE A 39 10.60 12.77 -26.90
C ILE A 39 10.74 11.34 -26.39
N ALA A 40 11.97 10.92 -26.13
CA ALA A 40 12.25 9.65 -25.48
C ALA A 40 12.92 9.90 -24.14
N VAL A 41 12.37 9.29 -23.09
CA VAL A 41 12.89 9.32 -21.72
C VAL A 41 13.18 7.89 -21.31
N GLN A 42 14.44 7.61 -20.94
CA GLN A 42 14.83 6.33 -20.37
C GLN A 42 15.40 6.56 -18.98
N GLN A 43 14.86 5.84 -17.99
CA GLN A 43 15.34 5.87 -16.63
C GLN A 43 15.61 4.44 -16.14
N GLU A 44 16.70 4.29 -15.39
CA GLU A 44 17.12 3.02 -14.83
C GLU A 44 17.53 3.23 -13.36
N TYR A 45 16.88 2.46 -12.48
CA TYR A 45 17.08 2.50 -11.04
C TYR A 45 17.37 1.10 -10.52
N GLU A 46 18.34 0.99 -9.61
CA GLU A 46 18.46 -0.18 -8.74
C GLU A 46 17.90 0.22 -7.37
N VAL A 47 16.87 -0.48 -6.93
CA VAL A 47 16.20 -0.26 -5.65
C VAL A 47 16.25 -1.55 -4.84
N LYS A 48 16.34 -1.42 -3.52
CA LYS A 48 16.12 -2.54 -2.60
C LYS A 48 14.70 -2.43 -2.06
N LEU A 49 13.87 -3.42 -2.36
CA LEU A 49 12.56 -3.58 -1.74
C LEU A 49 12.70 -4.54 -0.56
N SER A 50 11.95 -4.30 0.51
CA SER A 50 12.02 -5.11 1.72
C SER A 50 10.66 -5.10 2.39
N GLU A 51 10.28 -6.24 2.95
CA GLU A 51 9.18 -6.27 3.90
C GLU A 51 9.56 -5.44 5.13
N ILE A 52 8.65 -4.57 5.55
CA ILE A 52 8.79 -3.78 6.77
C ILE A 52 7.69 -4.24 7.71
N TYR A 53 8.06 -4.59 8.94
CA TYR A 53 7.12 -5.01 9.97
C TYR A 53 7.55 -4.47 11.34
N PHE A 54 6.69 -3.67 11.96
CA PHE A 54 6.93 -3.13 13.30
C PHE A 54 6.30 -4.05 14.36
N LYS A 55 7.05 -5.07 14.74
CA LYS A 55 6.60 -6.05 15.73
C LYS A 55 6.65 -5.48 17.15
N GLU A 56 5.54 -5.60 17.89
CA GLU A 56 5.45 -5.36 19.34
C GLU A 56 6.03 -4.00 19.78
N ILE A 57 5.45 -2.91 19.27
CA ILE A 57 5.76 -1.56 19.75
C ILE A 57 5.28 -1.42 21.20
N LYS A 58 6.17 -1.08 22.12
CA LYS A 58 5.84 -0.90 23.54
C LYS A 58 5.55 0.56 23.84
N ASP A 59 4.77 0.80 24.89
CA ASP A 59 4.52 2.16 25.38
C ASP A 59 5.82 2.95 25.64
N ASP A 60 6.86 2.29 26.16
CA ASP A 60 8.16 2.93 26.44
C ASP A 60 8.92 3.35 25.16
N ASP A 61 8.56 2.81 23.98
CA ASP A 61 9.13 3.17 22.69
C ASP A 61 8.41 4.38 22.05
N ILE A 62 7.23 4.75 22.56
CA ILE A 62 6.39 5.83 22.05
C ILE A 62 6.82 7.15 22.70
N GLY A 63 7.44 8.03 21.92
CA GLY A 63 7.79 9.37 22.40
C GLY A 63 6.58 10.30 22.55
N GLU A 64 6.80 11.42 23.25
CA GLU A 64 5.78 12.46 23.40
C GLU A 64 5.67 13.35 22.16
N TYR A 65 4.44 13.66 21.74
CA TYR A 65 4.22 14.60 20.64
C TYR A 65 4.52 16.04 21.06
N ASN A 66 5.29 16.73 20.21
CA ASN A 66 5.42 18.17 20.24
C ASN A 66 4.47 18.80 19.22
N TYR A 67 3.26 19.15 19.65
CA TYR A 67 2.20 19.71 18.79
C TYR A 67 2.52 21.08 18.15
N SER A 68 3.69 21.67 18.46
CA SER A 68 4.17 22.90 17.82
C SER A 68 5.10 22.66 16.63
N GLU A 69 5.36 21.40 16.28
CA GLU A 69 6.18 21.05 15.11
C GLU A 69 5.40 21.19 13.79
N ASP A 70 6.13 21.55 12.73
CA ASP A 70 5.60 21.78 11.39
C ASP A 70 4.81 20.57 10.85
N ILE A 71 5.12 19.36 11.32
CA ILE A 71 4.40 18.12 10.97
C ILE A 71 2.90 18.21 11.32
N PHE A 72 2.54 18.87 12.41
CA PHE A 72 1.14 19.05 12.80
C PHE A 72 0.46 20.14 11.97
N GLU A 73 1.19 21.18 11.59
CA GLU A 73 0.69 22.20 10.67
C GLU A 73 0.34 21.59 9.32
N LEU A 74 1.22 20.71 8.82
CA LEU A 74 1.04 20.02 7.54
C LEU A 74 -0.09 18.99 7.58
N TYR A 75 -0.18 18.17 8.64
CA TYR A 75 -1.07 17.00 8.62
C TYR A 75 -2.31 17.11 9.52
N CYS A 76 -2.32 17.88 10.60
CA CYS A 76 -3.38 17.76 11.62
C CYS A 76 -4.17 19.04 11.89
N ASN A 77 -3.70 20.19 11.39
CA ASN A 77 -4.23 21.49 11.79
C ASN A 77 -5.25 22.07 10.81
N ASN A 78 -5.30 21.58 9.57
CA ASN A 78 -6.17 22.11 8.54
C ASN A 78 -6.98 20.98 7.89
N SER A 79 -8.27 21.26 7.68
CA SER A 79 -9.10 20.51 6.76
C SER A 79 -8.71 20.90 5.33
N ILE A 80 -8.50 19.90 4.50
CA ILE A 80 -8.10 20.04 3.09
C ILE A 80 -8.96 19.09 2.25
N GLU A 81 -8.90 19.21 0.92
CA GLU A 81 -9.60 18.29 0.02
C GLU A 81 -9.27 16.83 0.41
N ASN A 82 -10.28 15.95 0.38
CA ASN A 82 -10.19 14.54 0.72
C ASN A 82 -9.86 14.18 2.19
N TYR A 83 -9.49 15.16 3.02
CA TYR A 83 -9.19 14.97 4.44
C TYR A 83 -9.95 15.98 5.31
N GLU A 84 -11.27 15.81 5.36
CA GLU A 84 -12.19 16.73 6.01
C GLU A 84 -12.19 16.59 7.55
N ILE A 85 -11.07 16.93 8.22
CA ILE A 85 -10.91 16.76 9.68
C ILE A 85 -11.84 17.64 10.53
N ASP A 86 -12.54 18.60 9.91
CA ASP A 86 -13.55 19.45 10.55
C ASP A 86 -14.98 18.98 10.29
N ASP A 87 -15.17 17.87 9.58
CA ASP A 87 -16.46 17.21 9.39
C ASP A 87 -16.99 16.67 10.74
N PRO A 88 -18.16 17.12 11.22
CA PRO A 88 -18.70 16.72 12.52
C PRO A 88 -19.02 15.22 12.61
N ASP A 89 -19.36 14.57 11.50
CA ASP A 89 -19.70 13.15 11.50
C ASP A 89 -18.42 12.30 11.58
N LEU A 90 -17.36 12.67 10.85
CA LEU A 90 -16.04 12.05 10.99
C LEU A 90 -15.42 12.28 12.38
N ILE A 91 -15.58 13.47 12.95
CA ILE A 91 -15.15 13.75 14.35
C ILE A 91 -15.89 12.83 15.33
N THR A 92 -17.19 12.64 15.13
CA THR A 92 -18.00 11.77 15.98
C THR A 92 -17.57 10.32 15.83
N ALA A 93 -17.37 9.84 14.60
CA ALA A 93 -16.89 8.50 14.30
C ALA A 93 -15.52 8.24 14.94
N SER A 94 -14.52 9.09 14.64
CA SER A 94 -13.16 8.98 15.19
C SER A 94 -13.14 8.89 16.72
N ASN A 95 -13.90 9.75 17.41
CA ASN A 95 -13.98 9.74 18.87
C ASN A 95 -14.77 8.56 19.45
N SER A 96 -15.57 7.85 18.64
CA SER A 96 -16.30 6.66 19.09
C SER A 96 -15.50 5.37 18.96
N ILE A 97 -14.48 5.37 18.08
CA ILE A 97 -13.62 4.23 17.78
C ILE A 97 -12.56 4.04 18.87
N VAL A 98 -12.01 5.13 19.40
CA VAL A 98 -10.86 5.12 20.32
C VAL A 98 -11.22 5.59 21.73
N ASP A 99 -10.44 5.14 22.71
CA ASP A 99 -10.49 5.63 24.08
C ASP A 99 -9.53 6.83 24.27
N SER A 100 -9.84 7.69 25.25
CA SER A 100 -8.98 8.87 25.52
C SER A 100 -7.58 8.50 25.98
N ASP A 101 -7.44 7.34 26.64
CA ASP A 101 -6.22 6.88 27.29
C ASP A 101 -5.38 5.97 26.38
N ASP A 102 -5.89 5.63 25.18
CA ASP A 102 -5.13 4.85 24.19
C ASP A 102 -3.88 5.60 23.73
N ASN A 103 -2.78 4.86 23.59
CA ASN A 103 -1.58 5.39 22.96
C ASN A 103 -1.79 5.55 21.43
N PRO A 104 -0.92 6.29 20.71
CA PRO A 104 -1.11 6.55 19.28
C PRO A 104 -1.15 5.30 18.40
N VAL A 105 -0.44 4.23 18.76
CA VAL A 105 -0.42 2.97 18.01
C VAL A 105 -1.74 2.21 18.24
N GLU A 106 -2.23 2.14 19.48
CA GLU A 106 -3.53 1.55 19.80
C GLU A 106 -4.68 2.27 19.10
N LYS A 107 -4.62 3.61 19.02
CA LYS A 107 -5.59 4.40 18.24
C LYS A 107 -5.53 4.06 16.76
N ALA A 108 -4.32 3.93 16.21
CA ALA A 108 -4.13 3.59 14.81
C ALA A 108 -4.67 2.19 14.48
N GLU A 109 -4.45 1.21 15.36
CA GLU A 109 -4.97 -0.15 15.22
C GLU A 109 -6.51 -0.16 15.24
N LYS A 110 -7.14 0.45 16.24
CA LYS A 110 -8.60 0.53 16.33
C LYS A 110 -9.23 1.22 15.13
N ILE A 111 -8.59 2.29 14.62
CA ILE A 111 -9.04 3.00 13.42
C ILE A 111 -8.85 2.14 12.17
N TYR A 112 -7.73 1.46 12.03
CA TYR A 112 -7.45 0.54 10.92
C TYR A 112 -8.51 -0.57 10.84
N ASP A 113 -8.72 -1.28 11.94
CA ASP A 113 -9.73 -2.35 12.03
C ASP A 113 -11.13 -1.82 11.70
N TRP A 114 -11.48 -0.65 12.23
CA TRP A 114 -12.79 -0.06 11.96
C TRP A 114 -12.96 0.32 10.49
N VAL A 115 -11.94 0.86 9.82
CA VAL A 115 -12.02 1.23 8.40
C VAL A 115 -12.24 -0.01 7.53
N ILE A 116 -11.51 -1.09 7.81
CA ILE A 116 -11.65 -2.37 7.10
C ILE A 116 -13.05 -2.97 7.30
N ASP A 117 -13.58 -2.91 8.52
CA ASP A 117 -14.91 -3.42 8.83
C ASP A 117 -16.04 -2.52 8.27
N TYR A 118 -15.74 -1.24 7.99
CA TYR A 118 -16.74 -0.23 7.63
C TYR A 118 -16.91 -0.03 6.12
N LEU A 119 -15.84 -0.16 5.34
CA LEU A 119 -15.87 0.04 3.90
C LEU A 119 -15.98 -1.30 3.16
N ASP A 120 -16.77 -1.30 2.08
CA ASP A 120 -16.74 -2.35 1.06
C ASP A 120 -15.87 -1.93 -0.13
N TYR A 121 -14.94 -2.80 -0.57
CA TYR A 121 -14.09 -2.48 -1.72
C TYR A 121 -14.90 -2.43 -3.04
N ASP A 122 -14.73 -1.36 -3.81
CA ASP A 122 -15.44 -1.13 -5.07
C ASP A 122 -14.47 -0.95 -6.25
N GLU A 123 -14.31 -2.02 -7.04
CA GLU A 123 -13.49 -2.05 -8.27
C GLU A 123 -14.04 -1.12 -9.37
N ASP A 124 -15.33 -0.76 -9.33
CA ASP A 124 -15.99 0.09 -10.33
C ASP A 124 -15.86 1.59 -9.97
N MET A 125 -15.05 1.93 -8.96
CA MET A 125 -14.79 3.32 -8.58
C MET A 125 -14.21 4.13 -9.75
N PRO A 126 -14.65 5.38 -9.94
CA PRO A 126 -14.09 6.24 -10.97
C PRO A 126 -12.63 6.57 -10.65
N VAL A 127 -11.83 6.85 -11.68
CA VAL A 127 -10.41 7.24 -11.56
C VAL A 127 -10.19 8.43 -10.62
N LYS A 128 -11.18 9.32 -10.49
CA LYS A 128 -11.08 10.49 -9.60
C LYS A 128 -11.49 10.10 -8.18
N GLU A 129 -10.54 10.26 -7.26
CA GLU A 129 -10.74 10.18 -5.80
C GLU A 129 -11.94 11.00 -5.32
N LYS A 130 -12.62 10.48 -4.29
CA LYS A 130 -13.81 11.08 -3.66
C LYS A 130 -13.58 11.60 -2.26
N GLY A 131 -12.54 11.13 -1.57
CA GLY A 131 -12.15 11.62 -0.24
C GLY A 131 -12.88 10.98 0.93
N ALA A 132 -12.46 11.37 2.14
CA ALA A 132 -12.87 10.73 3.40
C ALA A 132 -14.36 10.89 3.71
N SER A 133 -14.93 12.10 3.62
CA SER A 133 -16.36 12.30 3.89
C SER A 133 -17.25 11.50 2.93
N TRP A 134 -16.86 11.41 1.65
CA TRP A 134 -17.63 10.61 0.69
C TRP A 134 -17.53 9.12 1.00
N ALA A 135 -16.33 8.62 1.30
CA ALA A 135 -16.13 7.22 1.69
C ALA A 135 -16.98 6.86 2.92
N TYR A 136 -16.98 7.73 3.92
CA TYR A 136 -17.81 7.58 5.11
C TYR A 136 -19.30 7.55 4.80
N ASP A 137 -19.82 8.50 4.01
CA ASP A 137 -21.24 8.57 3.67
C ASP A 137 -21.75 7.41 2.80
N ASN A 138 -20.85 6.76 2.04
CA ASN A 138 -21.20 5.75 1.04
C ASN A 138 -20.77 4.34 1.43
N GLU A 139 -19.99 4.17 2.51
CA GLU A 139 -19.57 2.88 3.07
C GLU A 139 -18.84 1.99 2.05
N ARG A 140 -18.15 2.61 1.09
CA ARG A 140 -17.42 1.92 0.02
C ARG A 140 -16.33 2.78 -0.57
N GLY A 141 -15.36 2.15 -1.25
CA GLY A 141 -14.36 2.88 -2.02
C GLY A 141 -13.25 2.00 -2.58
N ALA A 142 -12.24 2.63 -3.20
CA ALA A 142 -11.02 1.96 -3.62
C ALA A 142 -9.86 2.32 -2.66
N CYS A 143 -8.61 1.96 -3.02
CA CYS A 143 -7.43 2.21 -2.18
C CYS A 143 -7.29 3.67 -1.70
N SER A 144 -7.67 4.63 -2.55
CA SER A 144 -7.71 6.06 -2.25
C SER A 144 -8.64 6.40 -1.10
N GLU A 145 -9.89 5.91 -1.14
CA GLU A 145 -10.91 6.17 -0.12
C GLU A 145 -10.60 5.50 1.21
N TYR A 146 -10.10 4.26 1.19
CA TYR A 146 -9.64 3.57 2.40
C TYR A 146 -8.53 4.35 3.08
N SER A 147 -7.53 4.75 2.30
CA SER A 147 -6.41 5.55 2.78
C SER A 147 -6.89 6.91 3.32
N SER A 148 -7.75 7.60 2.58
CA SER A 148 -8.26 8.92 2.97
C SER A 148 -9.10 8.91 4.23
N LEU A 149 -9.99 7.92 4.37
CA LEU A 149 -10.79 7.76 5.58
C LEU A 149 -9.89 7.47 6.79
N MET A 150 -8.99 6.48 6.69
CA MET A 150 -8.06 6.14 7.78
C MET A 150 -7.20 7.35 8.20
N ILE A 151 -6.59 8.04 7.23
CA ILE A 151 -5.76 9.23 7.47
C ILE A 151 -6.58 10.32 8.17
N THR A 152 -7.81 10.57 7.75
CA THR A 152 -8.65 11.62 8.33
C THR A 152 -9.00 11.33 9.78
N LEU A 153 -9.38 10.08 10.08
CA LEU A 153 -9.70 9.64 11.44
C LEU A 153 -8.47 9.72 12.37
N LEU A 154 -7.28 9.37 11.88
CA LEU A 154 -6.00 9.53 12.60
C LEU A 154 -5.68 11.01 12.88
N ARG A 155 -5.83 11.88 11.87
CA ARG A 155 -5.55 13.32 11.99
C ARG A 155 -6.50 14.01 12.95
N ILE A 156 -7.77 13.58 13.03
CA ILE A 156 -8.73 14.03 14.05
C ILE A 156 -8.22 13.71 15.47
N GLN A 157 -7.61 12.53 15.67
CA GLN A 157 -6.95 12.13 16.92
C GLN A 157 -5.59 12.79 17.17
N LYS A 158 -5.19 13.75 16.32
CA LYS A 158 -3.89 14.43 16.37
C LYS A 158 -2.71 13.45 16.23
N ILE A 159 -2.86 12.46 15.36
CA ILE A 159 -1.79 11.59 14.90
C ILE A 159 -1.45 12.04 13.47
N PRO A 160 -0.24 12.54 13.19
CA PRO A 160 0.14 12.88 11.83
C PRO A 160 0.11 11.65 10.95
N ALA A 161 -0.67 11.69 9.88
CA ALA A 161 -0.81 10.61 8.93
C ALA A 161 -0.75 11.16 7.50
N ARG A 162 -0.14 10.41 6.60
CA ARG A 162 0.07 10.80 5.21
C ARG A 162 -0.22 9.63 4.29
N LYS A 163 -0.60 9.97 3.06
CA LYS A 163 -0.79 9.01 2.00
C LYS A 163 0.54 8.69 1.34
N VAL A 164 0.71 7.47 0.91
CA VAL A 164 1.79 7.04 0.03
C VAL A 164 1.17 6.50 -1.24
N LEU A 165 1.72 6.92 -2.39
CA LEU A 165 1.29 6.52 -3.72
C LEU A 165 2.38 5.70 -4.37
N GLY A 166 1.98 4.65 -5.08
CA GLY A 166 2.92 3.79 -5.76
C GLY A 166 2.27 2.75 -6.65
N TYR A 167 2.99 1.64 -6.84
CA TYR A 167 2.58 0.52 -7.66
C TYR A 167 2.67 -0.79 -6.92
N ILE A 168 1.72 -1.67 -7.19
CA ILE A 168 1.80 -3.08 -6.83
C ILE A 168 2.51 -3.82 -7.95
N ILE A 169 3.64 -4.44 -7.64
CA ILE A 169 4.39 -5.27 -8.59
C ILE A 169 3.68 -6.60 -8.82
N SER A 170 3.18 -7.23 -7.75
CA SER A 170 2.38 -8.45 -7.79
C SER A 170 1.25 -8.39 -6.78
N ASN A 171 0.05 -8.81 -7.18
CA ASN A 171 -1.12 -8.94 -6.30
C ASN A 171 -1.15 -10.27 -5.53
N ASN A 172 -0.07 -11.04 -5.57
CA ASN A 172 0.08 -12.28 -4.82
C ASN A 172 1.13 -12.11 -3.70
N PRO A 173 0.73 -11.78 -2.46
CA PRO A 173 1.67 -11.59 -1.34
C PRO A 173 2.46 -12.86 -0.96
N LEU A 174 2.02 -14.04 -1.43
CA LEU A 174 2.71 -15.31 -1.23
C LEU A 174 3.79 -15.58 -2.27
N GLU A 175 3.87 -14.78 -3.33
CA GLU A 175 4.89 -14.92 -4.35
C GLU A 175 6.29 -14.67 -3.77
N ARG A 176 7.26 -15.49 -4.20
CA ARG A 176 8.66 -15.43 -3.77
C ARG A 176 9.53 -15.33 -5.02
N PRO A 177 9.81 -14.11 -5.50
CA PRO A 177 10.53 -13.94 -6.74
C PRO A 177 11.98 -14.40 -6.66
N GLU A 178 12.46 -14.99 -7.74
CA GLU A 178 13.81 -15.50 -7.93
C GLU A 178 14.66 -14.55 -8.80
N GLU A 179 15.99 -14.69 -8.75
CA GLU A 179 16.89 -13.90 -9.61
C GLU A 179 16.53 -14.09 -11.10
N GLY A 180 16.30 -12.98 -11.80
CA GLY A 180 15.92 -12.94 -13.21
C GLY A 180 14.40 -12.93 -13.47
N ASP A 181 13.56 -13.08 -12.44
CA ASP A 181 12.13 -12.81 -12.58
C ASP A 181 11.88 -11.35 -12.98
N SER A 182 10.83 -11.12 -13.77
CA SER A 182 10.51 -9.77 -14.21
C SER A 182 9.03 -9.54 -14.49
N TRP A 183 8.61 -8.30 -14.28
CA TRP A 183 7.29 -7.79 -14.59
C TRP A 183 7.43 -6.63 -15.57
N THR A 184 6.49 -6.53 -16.51
CA THR A 184 6.44 -5.43 -17.49
C THR A 184 5.07 -4.78 -17.43
N PHE A 185 5.06 -3.47 -17.24
CA PHE A 185 3.88 -2.65 -17.18
C PHE A 185 3.88 -1.67 -18.33
N THR A 186 2.73 -1.48 -18.96
CA THR A 186 2.55 -0.59 -20.09
C THR A 186 1.44 0.41 -19.81
N ASN A 187 1.62 1.63 -20.26
CA ASN A 187 0.56 2.63 -20.29
C ASN A 187 0.66 3.42 -21.60
N SER A 188 -0.46 3.58 -22.28
CA SER A 188 -0.49 4.22 -23.59
C SER A 188 -1.77 4.97 -23.83
N TYR A 189 -1.67 6.05 -24.57
CA TYR A 189 -2.81 6.78 -25.11
C TYR A 189 -2.68 6.92 -26.63
N ASP A 190 -3.75 6.52 -27.32
CA ASP A 190 -3.91 6.72 -28.76
C ASP A 190 -4.92 7.84 -28.99
N GLY A 191 -4.44 9.02 -29.40
CA GLY A 191 -5.26 10.18 -29.69
C GLY A 191 -6.11 10.04 -30.95
N SER A 192 -5.79 9.09 -31.84
CA SER A 192 -6.62 8.81 -33.01
C SER A 192 -7.88 8.02 -32.66
N GLU A 193 -7.80 7.19 -31.61
CA GLU A 193 -8.93 6.42 -31.10
C GLU A 193 -9.58 7.04 -29.84
N GLY A 194 -8.86 7.96 -29.17
CA GLY A 194 -9.25 8.50 -27.87
C GLY A 194 -9.19 7.46 -26.77
N THR A 195 -8.32 6.46 -26.91
CA THR A 195 -8.26 5.28 -26.03
C THR A 195 -7.07 5.37 -25.10
N LEU A 196 -7.32 5.19 -23.80
CA LEU A 196 -6.31 4.99 -22.76
C LEU A 196 -6.25 3.50 -22.38
N SER A 197 -5.04 2.94 -22.31
CA SER A 197 -4.81 1.57 -21.85
C SER A 197 -3.67 1.56 -20.84
N SER A 198 -3.88 0.95 -19.68
CA SER A 198 -2.86 0.82 -18.64
C SER A 198 -2.90 -0.58 -18.04
N SER A 199 -1.73 -1.16 -17.82
CA SER A 199 -1.54 -2.38 -17.04
C SER A 199 -0.92 -2.12 -15.67
N PHE A 200 -0.66 -0.85 -15.32
CA PHE A 200 -0.13 -0.49 -14.01
C PHE A 200 -1.19 -0.69 -12.93
N LEU A 201 -0.79 -1.32 -11.83
CA LEU A 201 -1.61 -1.48 -10.64
C LEU A 201 -1.27 -0.34 -9.67
N GLY A 202 -1.79 0.86 -9.96
CA GLY A 202 -1.65 2.00 -9.06
C GLY A 202 -2.31 1.70 -7.72
N HIS A 203 -1.64 2.05 -6.62
CA HIS A 203 -2.13 1.76 -5.28
C HIS A 203 -1.71 2.81 -4.26
N ALA A 204 -2.63 3.10 -3.34
CA ALA A 204 -2.47 4.10 -2.28
C ALA A 204 -2.58 3.42 -0.91
N TRP A 205 -1.69 3.80 0.00
CA TRP A 205 -1.69 3.31 1.38
C TRP A 205 -1.31 4.40 2.37
N VAL A 206 -1.19 4.05 3.65
CA VAL A 206 -1.08 4.99 4.76
C VAL A 206 0.27 4.86 5.45
N GLU A 207 0.82 5.99 5.87
CA GLU A 207 1.83 6.04 6.92
C GLU A 207 1.36 6.97 8.03
N TYR A 208 1.55 6.57 9.29
CA TYR A 208 1.29 7.39 10.46
C TYR A 208 2.58 7.58 11.28
N TYR A 209 2.76 8.75 11.86
CA TYR A 209 3.99 9.12 12.55
C TYR A 209 3.87 8.88 14.04
N VAL A 210 4.87 8.21 14.62
CA VAL A 210 5.02 8.04 16.08
C VAL A 210 6.38 8.59 16.51
N PRO A 211 6.47 9.51 17.49
CA PRO A 211 7.74 10.08 17.93
C PRO A 211 8.69 8.98 18.44
N GLU A 212 9.99 9.15 18.21
CA GLU A 212 11.07 8.17 18.49
C GLU A 212 11.03 6.87 17.67
N ILE A 213 9.94 6.58 16.96
CA ILE A 213 9.83 5.44 16.02
C ILE A 213 9.96 5.91 14.56
N GLY A 214 9.22 6.96 14.20
CA GLY A 214 9.14 7.50 12.84
C GLY A 214 7.81 7.18 12.16
N TRP A 215 7.83 7.14 10.82
CA TRP A 215 6.67 6.78 10.02
C TRP A 215 6.48 5.26 10.04
N ILE A 216 5.30 4.83 10.46
CA ILE A 216 4.86 3.44 10.50
C ILE A 216 3.85 3.26 9.37
N VAL A 217 4.04 2.22 8.56
CA VAL A 217 3.25 1.94 7.37
C VAL A 217 2.04 1.05 7.70
N CYS A 218 0.91 1.32 7.05
CA CYS A 218 -0.29 0.49 7.08
C CYS A 218 -0.97 0.47 5.70
N ASP A 219 -1.59 -0.65 5.35
CA ASP A 219 -2.45 -0.75 4.17
C ASP A 219 -3.86 -1.25 4.56
N PRO A 220 -4.85 -0.34 4.70
CA PRO A 220 -6.21 -0.72 5.05
C PRO A 220 -6.93 -1.45 3.91
N THR A 221 -6.52 -1.31 2.65
CA THR A 221 -7.18 -1.99 1.53
C THR A 221 -6.75 -3.45 1.45
N TRP A 222 -5.47 -3.71 1.63
CA TRP A 222 -4.97 -5.09 1.65
C TRP A 222 -5.26 -5.80 2.98
N GLY A 223 -5.54 -5.05 4.05
CA GLY A 223 -6.03 -5.58 5.32
C GLY A 223 -7.43 -6.21 5.27
N GLU A 224 -8.26 -5.80 4.30
CA GLU A 224 -9.58 -6.41 4.08
C GLU A 224 -9.48 -7.83 3.52
N VAL A 225 -8.38 -8.16 2.83
CA VAL A 225 -8.16 -9.48 2.26
C VAL A 225 -7.84 -10.47 3.39
N GLU A 226 -8.73 -11.46 3.58
CA GLU A 226 -8.56 -12.52 4.60
C GLU A 226 -7.13 -13.13 4.55
N ASP A 227 -6.55 -13.38 5.73
CA ASP A 227 -5.22 -13.97 5.99
C ASP A 227 -4.00 -13.03 5.91
N PHE A 228 -4.15 -11.75 5.57
CA PHE A 228 -3.04 -10.79 5.57
C PHE A 228 -3.32 -9.53 6.40
N ASP A 229 -2.68 -9.45 7.55
CA ASP A 229 -2.66 -8.24 8.36
C ASP A 229 -1.59 -7.27 7.85
N TYR A 230 -2.04 -6.11 7.38
CA TYR A 230 -1.24 -5.00 6.89
C TYR A 230 -1.20 -3.82 7.88
N PHE A 231 -1.61 -4.03 9.12
CA PHE A 231 -1.34 -3.08 10.19
C PHE A 231 0.15 -3.12 10.55
N ASN A 232 0.81 -1.95 10.59
CA ASN A 232 2.23 -1.82 10.92
C ASN A 232 3.15 -2.66 10.02
N ARG A 233 2.70 -2.95 8.79
CA ARG A 233 3.36 -3.87 7.88
C ARG A 233 3.15 -3.43 6.43
N ILE A 234 4.18 -3.65 5.62
CA ILE A 234 4.09 -3.59 4.16
C ILE A 234 5.02 -4.64 3.56
N ASP A 235 4.61 -5.26 2.46
CA ASP A 235 5.43 -6.23 1.76
C ASP A 235 6.44 -5.57 0.80
N PHE A 236 7.23 -6.38 0.11
CA PHE A 236 8.21 -5.92 -0.87
C PHE A 236 7.63 -5.71 -2.28
N PHE A 237 6.35 -5.96 -2.52
CA PHE A 237 5.66 -5.71 -3.79
C PHE A 237 5.05 -4.31 -3.87
N HIS A 238 4.93 -3.59 -2.75
CA HIS A 238 4.50 -2.19 -2.70
C HIS A 238 5.67 -1.26 -3.04
N LEU A 239 5.72 -0.82 -4.29
CA LEU A 239 6.73 0.13 -4.78
C LEU A 239 6.25 1.57 -4.60
N ALA A 240 6.71 2.23 -3.54
CA ALA A 240 6.44 3.65 -3.30
C ALA A 240 7.10 4.53 -4.37
N THR A 241 6.34 5.50 -4.90
CA THR A 241 6.88 6.51 -5.82
C THR A 241 6.80 7.92 -5.24
N THR A 242 5.76 8.21 -4.45
CA THR A 242 5.50 9.56 -3.94
C THR A 242 4.79 9.51 -2.58
N VAL A 243 5.06 10.49 -1.74
CA VAL A 243 4.37 10.72 -0.46
C VAL A 243 3.48 11.96 -0.57
N GLY A 244 2.31 11.93 0.04
CA GLY A 244 1.37 13.05 0.04
C GLY A 244 0.24 12.87 -0.95
N GLU A 245 -0.76 13.73 -0.81
CA GLU A 245 -2.02 13.69 -1.54
C GLU A 245 -1.87 14.14 -2.99
N TRP A 246 -0.99 15.12 -3.20
CA TRP A 246 -0.84 15.83 -4.45
C TRP A 246 0.61 15.79 -4.89
N ILE A 247 0.81 15.55 -6.18
CA ILE A 247 2.09 15.86 -6.82
C ILE A 247 2.01 17.31 -7.26
N ASN A 248 2.53 18.21 -6.42
CA ASN A 248 2.56 19.63 -6.71
C ASN A 248 3.88 20.00 -7.41
N PHE A 249 3.79 20.25 -8.72
CA PHE A 249 4.93 20.70 -9.51
C PHE A 249 4.63 22.03 -10.23
N GLY A 250 5.08 23.13 -9.63
CA GLY A 250 4.93 24.46 -10.23
C GLY A 250 3.46 24.88 -10.35
N SER A 251 2.90 24.85 -11.56
CA SER A 251 1.46 25.07 -11.80
C SER A 251 0.65 23.79 -11.91
N LEU A 252 1.30 22.63 -11.80
CA LEU A 252 0.66 21.31 -11.95
C LEU A 252 0.26 20.78 -10.59
N ASN A 253 -0.98 20.35 -10.51
CA ASN A 253 -1.52 19.71 -9.33
C ASN A 253 -2.29 18.46 -9.77
N TYR A 254 -1.65 17.29 -9.63
CA TYR A 254 -2.28 16.01 -9.92
C TYR A 254 -2.81 15.39 -8.65
N SER A 255 -4.11 15.07 -8.65
CA SER A 255 -4.63 14.03 -7.77
C SER A 255 -4.05 12.70 -8.25
N GLU A 256 -3.76 11.82 -7.30
CA GLU A 256 -3.27 10.43 -7.42
C GLU A 256 -3.18 9.77 -8.81
N PHE A 257 -2.13 8.97 -9.00
CA PHE A 257 -1.86 8.15 -10.20
C PHE A 257 -2.01 8.91 -11.51
N PRO A 258 -1.07 9.82 -11.83
CA PRO A 258 -1.09 10.45 -13.15
C PRO A 258 -1.04 9.39 -14.24
N TYR A 259 -1.69 9.68 -15.37
CA TYR A 259 -1.77 8.78 -16.52
C TYR A 259 -0.41 8.30 -17.05
N ALA A 260 0.70 8.95 -16.71
CA ALA A 260 1.99 8.31 -16.63
C ALA A 260 2.67 8.70 -15.30
N PRO A 261 3.10 7.73 -14.47
CA PRO A 261 3.76 8.05 -13.20
C PRO A 261 5.11 8.71 -13.37
N ASN A 262 5.85 8.33 -14.40
CA ASN A 262 7.23 8.74 -14.55
C ASN A 262 7.66 8.66 -16.02
N PRO A 263 7.79 9.82 -16.71
CA PRO A 263 7.52 11.17 -16.21
C PRO A 263 6.01 11.47 -16.13
N ALA A 264 5.58 12.18 -15.08
CA ALA A 264 4.26 12.82 -15.04
C ALA A 264 4.27 14.10 -15.92
N TYR A 265 3.16 14.38 -16.62
CA TYR A 265 3.08 15.49 -17.59
C TYR A 265 1.83 16.36 -17.42
N SER A 266 2.00 17.67 -17.69
CA SER A 266 1.05 18.78 -17.49
C SER A 266 -0.25 18.70 -18.29
N ASP A 267 -0.11 18.40 -19.57
CA ASP A 267 -1.16 18.56 -20.56
C ASP A 267 -1.72 17.19 -20.94
N PHE A 268 -2.66 16.70 -20.13
CA PHE A 268 -3.50 15.60 -20.57
C PHE A 268 -4.50 16.13 -21.62
N PRO A 269 -4.85 15.34 -22.66
CA PRO A 269 -5.95 15.68 -23.53
C PRO A 269 -7.28 15.70 -22.77
N THR A 270 -7.61 16.87 -22.24
CA THR A 270 -9.00 17.30 -22.24
C THR A 270 -9.47 17.32 -23.69
N THR A 271 -10.78 17.22 -23.90
CA THR A 271 -11.46 17.04 -25.20
C THR A 271 -11.18 18.11 -26.27
N ASP A 272 -10.21 19.01 -26.05
CA ASP A 272 -9.76 20.06 -26.94
C ASP A 272 -8.35 19.74 -27.52
N ASP A 273 -8.33 19.21 -28.75
CA ASP A 273 -7.33 19.36 -29.85
C ASP A 273 -5.80 19.36 -29.56
N SER A 274 -5.32 18.95 -28.37
CA SER A 274 -3.90 19.05 -27.97
C SER A 274 -3.32 17.77 -27.36
N ALA A 275 -3.93 16.62 -27.63
CA ALA A 275 -3.38 15.32 -27.25
C ALA A 275 -2.09 15.02 -28.01
N PHE A 276 -1.02 14.65 -27.31
CA PHE A 276 0.07 13.88 -27.89
C PHE A 276 -0.16 12.41 -27.58
N ASP A 277 0.21 11.53 -28.51
CA ASP A 277 0.25 10.09 -28.26
C ASP A 277 1.41 9.80 -27.33
N PHE A 278 1.22 8.87 -26.39
CA PHE A 278 2.29 8.42 -25.51
C PHE A 278 2.27 6.91 -25.32
N GLU A 279 3.46 6.38 -25.06
CA GLU A 279 3.69 5.00 -24.66
C GLU A 279 4.73 5.01 -23.54
N VAL A 280 4.43 4.32 -22.45
CA VAL A 280 5.28 4.16 -21.28
C VAL A 280 5.40 2.68 -21.02
N GLU A 281 6.63 2.20 -20.91
CA GLU A 281 6.96 0.84 -20.48
C GLU A 281 7.82 0.93 -19.21
N ALA A 282 7.41 0.22 -18.16
CA ALA A 282 8.22 -0.02 -16.98
C ALA A 282 8.50 -1.51 -16.86
N LYS A 283 9.79 -1.87 -16.88
CA LYS A 283 10.25 -3.23 -16.61
C LYS A 283 10.91 -3.27 -15.23
N ILE A 284 10.43 -4.16 -14.38
CA ILE A 284 11.03 -4.46 -13.07
C ILE A 284 11.66 -5.85 -13.18
N GLU A 285 12.94 -5.96 -12.84
CA GLU A 285 13.69 -7.22 -12.89
C GLU A 285 14.38 -7.45 -11.55
N VAL A 286 14.30 -8.70 -11.08
CA VAL A 286 14.89 -9.13 -9.81
C VAL A 286 16.37 -9.40 -10.04
N LEU A 287 17.20 -8.47 -9.58
CA LEU A 287 18.65 -8.58 -9.75
C LEU A 287 19.29 -9.53 -8.73
N GLU A 288 18.78 -9.52 -7.50
CA GLU A 288 19.24 -10.31 -6.35
C GLU A 288 18.07 -10.45 -5.36
N THR A 289 17.97 -11.58 -4.66
CA THR A 289 16.94 -11.83 -3.64
C THR A 289 17.50 -12.69 -2.51
N ASP A 290 17.11 -12.40 -1.26
CA ASP A 290 17.38 -13.22 -0.08
C ASP A 290 16.14 -14.00 0.40
N LEU A 291 15.07 -13.99 -0.39
CA LEU A 291 13.85 -14.74 -0.13
C LEU A 291 14.12 -16.25 -0.29
N VAL A 292 13.62 -17.03 0.66
CA VAL A 292 13.67 -18.50 0.58
C VAL A 292 12.57 -18.98 -0.36
N SER A 293 12.95 -19.69 -1.42
CA SER A 293 11.96 -20.32 -2.32
C SER A 293 11.18 -21.39 -1.56
N ILE A 294 9.85 -21.38 -1.71
CA ILE A 294 8.98 -22.39 -1.08
C ILE A 294 9.32 -23.80 -1.60
N GLU A 295 9.88 -23.91 -2.81
CA GLU A 295 10.34 -25.18 -3.38
C GLU A 295 11.60 -25.74 -2.69
N GLU A 296 12.36 -24.89 -1.99
CA GLU A 296 13.56 -25.30 -1.22
C GLU A 296 13.25 -25.78 0.20
N LEU A 297 12.02 -25.53 0.70
CA LEU A 297 11.59 -26.05 2.00
C LEU A 297 11.38 -27.57 1.88
N GLU A 298 12.20 -28.37 2.57
CA GLU A 298 11.95 -29.79 2.62
C GLU A 298 10.58 -30.06 3.30
N TRP A 299 9.85 -31.08 2.83
CA TRP A 299 8.50 -31.41 3.34
C TRP A 299 8.43 -31.55 4.87
N TRP A 300 9.54 -31.85 5.54
CA TRP A 300 9.60 -31.94 6.99
C TRP A 300 9.65 -30.58 7.67
N GLU A 301 10.16 -29.52 7.04
CA GLU A 301 10.17 -28.15 7.55
C GLU A 301 8.75 -27.57 7.53
N VAL A 302 8.04 -27.76 6.42
CA VAL A 302 6.60 -27.43 6.30
C VAL A 302 5.77 -28.21 7.33
N LEU A 303 6.06 -29.51 7.50
CA LEU A 303 5.41 -30.33 8.52
C LEU A 303 5.72 -29.82 9.95
N LEU A 304 6.97 -29.44 10.24
CA LEU A 304 7.36 -28.93 11.54
C LEU A 304 6.66 -27.62 11.87
N GLN A 305 6.60 -26.69 10.92
CA GLN A 305 5.89 -25.43 11.08
C GLN A 305 4.40 -25.67 11.34
N PHE A 306 3.76 -26.52 10.52
CA PHE A 306 2.36 -26.91 10.72
C PHE A 306 2.12 -27.54 12.10
N LEU A 307 3.01 -28.42 12.56
CA LEU A 307 2.94 -29.05 13.88
C LEU A 307 3.12 -28.05 15.03
N ILE A 308 3.95 -27.02 14.85
CA ILE A 308 4.19 -25.96 15.84
C ILE A 308 2.95 -25.07 15.95
N GLU A 309 2.42 -24.58 14.83
CA GLU A 309 1.24 -23.71 14.81
C GLU A 309 -0.02 -24.43 15.28
N ASN A 310 -0.16 -25.71 14.95
CA ASN A 310 -1.34 -26.51 15.26
C ASN A 310 -1.13 -27.50 16.42
N TRP A 311 -0.16 -27.23 17.30
CA TRP A 311 0.26 -28.17 18.35
C TRP A 311 -0.89 -28.63 19.26
N ILE A 312 -1.88 -27.77 19.50
CA ILE A 312 -3.09 -28.09 20.28
C ILE A 312 -3.94 -29.15 19.57
N LEU A 313 -4.22 -28.94 18.28
CA LEU A 313 -5.01 -29.85 17.46
C LEU A 313 -4.33 -31.22 17.33
N VAL A 314 -3.02 -31.21 17.10
CA VAL A 314 -2.17 -32.41 17.04
C VAL A 314 -2.21 -33.18 18.37
N SER A 315 -2.12 -32.46 19.49
CA SER A 315 -2.19 -33.05 20.83
C SER A 315 -3.55 -33.71 21.09
N ILE A 316 -4.65 -33.08 20.67
CA ILE A 316 -6.01 -33.63 20.79
C ILE A 316 -6.15 -34.91 19.96
N LEU A 317 -5.71 -34.89 18.71
CA LEU A 317 -5.75 -36.06 17.82
C LEU A 317 -4.91 -37.22 18.37
N ALA A 318 -3.72 -36.94 18.92
CA ALA A 318 -2.88 -37.94 19.56
C ALA A 318 -3.57 -38.59 20.77
N ILE A 319 -4.24 -37.79 21.61
CA ILE A 319 -5.02 -38.30 22.74
C ILE A 319 -6.16 -39.20 22.25
N ILE A 320 -6.92 -38.77 21.23
CA ILE A 320 -8.02 -39.56 20.66
C ILE A 320 -7.51 -40.91 20.12
N LEU A 321 -6.36 -40.92 19.46
CA LEU A 321 -5.73 -42.13 18.94
C LEU A 321 -5.35 -43.09 20.07
N VAL A 322 -4.69 -42.59 21.11
CA VAL A 322 -4.31 -43.39 22.30
C VAL A 322 -5.55 -43.98 22.98
N VAL A 323 -6.60 -43.18 23.18
CA VAL A 323 -7.86 -43.63 23.77
C VAL A 323 -8.51 -44.71 22.90
N SER A 324 -8.55 -44.50 21.58
CA SER A 324 -9.09 -45.47 20.62
C SER A 324 -8.33 -46.80 20.66
N ILE A 325 -6.99 -46.76 20.72
CA ILE A 325 -6.14 -47.95 20.86
C ILE A 325 -6.44 -48.67 22.18
N ILE A 326 -6.57 -47.95 23.30
CA ILE A 326 -6.91 -48.55 24.61
C ILE A 326 -8.28 -49.23 24.55
N VAL A 327 -9.27 -48.59 23.92
CA VAL A 327 -10.62 -49.15 23.75
C VAL A 327 -10.57 -50.42 22.90
N ILE A 328 -9.86 -50.40 21.76
CA ILE A 328 -9.69 -51.56 20.88
C ILE A 328 -9.01 -52.71 21.64
N VAL A 329 -7.92 -52.44 22.37
CA VAL A 329 -7.22 -53.45 23.16
C VAL A 329 -8.13 -54.05 24.24
N LYS A 330 -8.94 -53.23 24.92
CA LYS A 330 -9.93 -53.70 25.90
C LYS A 330 -11.01 -54.57 25.24
N LEU A 331 -11.53 -54.17 24.08
CA LEU A 331 -12.53 -54.94 23.32
C LEU A 331 -11.98 -56.28 22.82
N VAL A 332 -10.74 -56.30 22.33
CA VAL A 332 -10.05 -57.53 21.90
C VAL A 332 -9.80 -58.46 23.09
N LYS A 333 -9.34 -57.95 24.24
CA LYS A 333 -9.17 -58.75 25.47
C LYS A 333 -10.51 -59.33 25.96
N LYS A 334 -11.59 -58.53 25.97
CA LYS A 334 -12.94 -58.98 26.35
C LYS A 334 -13.47 -60.06 25.40
N ARG A 335 -13.26 -59.93 24.09
CA ARG A 335 -13.62 -60.96 23.09
C ARG A 335 -12.85 -62.27 23.28
N LYS A 336 -11.57 -62.22 23.67
CA LYS A 336 -10.78 -63.42 23.99
C LYS A 336 -11.24 -64.09 25.29
N ALA A 337 -11.62 -63.31 26.31
CA ALA A 337 -12.11 -63.83 27.58
C ALA A 337 -13.47 -64.55 27.47
N ASN A 338 -14.35 -64.13 26.56
CA ASN A 338 -15.66 -64.76 26.33
C ASN A 338 -15.62 -65.99 25.40
N ARG A 339 -14.42 -66.42 24.93
CA ARG A 339 -14.24 -67.61 24.06
C ARG A 339 -13.67 -68.83 24.81
N TYR A 340 -13.39 -68.69 26.10
CA TYR A 340 -13.09 -69.77 27.05
C TYR A 340 -14.24 -69.86 28.04
#